data_AF-A0A1M5ZAT6-F1
#
_entry.id   AF-A0A1M5ZAT6-F1
#
_cell.length_a   1.000
_cell.length_b   1.000
_cell.length_c   1.000
_cell.angle_alpha   90.00
_cell.angle_beta   90.00
_cell.angle_gamma   90.00
#
_symmetry.space_group_name_H-M   'P 1'
#
loop_
_entity.id
_entity.type
_entity.pdbx_description
1 polymer ?
#
loop_
_entity_poly.entity_id
_entity_poly.type
_entity_poly.pdbx_seq_one_letter_code
_entity_poly.pdbx_strand_id
1 'polypeptide(L)'
;MRRFLDSLYLAAGGLAAVFMVGVLVAVVMSVATRQLGLHIGGLDAYAGYSMAAAGFLALAHTFKSGEHIRVTLVLSALPSRASMRLDIFALLVACAITANLCWFSAKLALDSYSYNDISTGDDATPLWIPQIAMAVGTLIFFIAVLDETIRRMRGIPEARLTEEAHYE
;
A
#
# COMPACT_ATOMS: atom_id res chain seq x y z
N MET A 1 -7.43 2.76 20.97
CA MET A 1 -7.53 2.05 19.67
C MET A 1 -7.20 2.95 18.47
N ARG A 2 -7.80 4.14 18.31
CA ARG A 2 -7.49 5.04 17.17
C ARG A 2 -6.02 5.45 17.06
N ARG A 3 -5.42 5.93 18.15
CA ARG A 3 -3.98 6.26 18.21
C ARG A 3 -3.06 5.11 17.81
N PHE A 4 -3.48 3.86 18.03
CA PHE A 4 -2.68 2.69 17.65
C PHE A 4 -2.76 2.45 16.14
N LEU A 5 -3.95 2.53 15.54
CA LEU A 5 -4.13 2.40 14.09
C LEU A 5 -3.49 3.56 13.33
N ASP A 6 -3.66 4.79 13.82
CA ASP A 6 -3.04 5.98 13.21
C ASP A 6 -1.51 5.89 13.28
N SER A 7 -0.97 5.41 14.41
CA SER A 7 0.46 5.14 14.54
C SER A 7 0.93 3.99 13.65
N LEU A 8 0.10 2.97 13.42
CA LEU A 8 0.42 1.84 12.54
C LEU A 8 0.49 2.30 11.08
N TYR A 9 -0.46 3.12 10.62
CA TYR A 9 -0.44 3.67 9.26
C TYR A 9 0.71 4.65 9.05
N LEU A 10 1.02 5.47 10.06
CA LEU A 10 2.16 6.38 9.99
C LEU A 10 3.50 5.64 10.00
N ALA A 11 3.61 4.57 10.80
CA ALA A 11 4.78 3.69 10.78
C ALA A 11 4.92 2.96 9.44
N ALA A 12 3.83 2.49 8.85
CA ALA A 12 3.83 1.87 7.52
C ALA A 12 4.26 2.86 6.44
N GLY A 13 3.75 4.10 6.47
CA GLY A 13 4.19 5.17 5.57
C GLY A 13 5.66 5.55 5.76
N GLY A 14 6.13 5.64 7.00
CA GLY A 14 7.55 5.88 7.30
C GLY A 14 8.45 4.76 6.79
N LEU A 15 8.04 3.50 6.96
CA LEU A 15 8.76 2.34 6.43
C LEU A 15 8.78 2.34 4.90
N ALA A 16 7.66 2.71 4.26
CA ALA A 16 7.59 2.87 2.81
C ALA A 16 8.58 3.93 2.29
N ALA A 17 8.71 5.06 3.00
CA ALA A 17 9.68 6.11 2.65
C ALA A 17 11.13 5.61 2.73
N VAL A 18 11.47 4.78 3.72
CA VAL A 18 12.78 4.13 3.82
C VAL A 18 13.04 3.21 2.62
N PHE A 19 12.06 2.39 2.25
CA PHE A 19 12.17 1.53 1.06
C PHE A 19 12.28 2.35 -0.23
N MET A 20 11.59 3.49 -0.34
CA MET A 20 11.70 4.40 -1.49
C MET A 20 13.11 5.00 -1.61
N VAL A 21 13.75 5.37 -0.50
CA VAL A 21 15.17 5.77 -0.48
C VAL A 21 16.05 4.59 -0.91
N GLY A 22 15.73 3.37 -0.46
CA GLY A 22 16.40 2.15 -0.89
C GLY A 22 16.35 1.94 -2.41
N VAL A 23 15.19 2.17 -3.04
CA VAL A 23 15.04 2.14 -4.51
C VAL A 23 15.98 3.15 -5.17
N LEU A 24 15.99 4.40 -4.69
CA LEU A 24 16.83 5.45 -5.25
C LEU A 24 18.31 5.05 -5.20
N VAL A 25 18.77 4.55 -4.04
CA VAL A 25 20.16 4.12 -3.86
C VAL A 25 20.50 2.94 -4.78
N ALA A 26 19.63 1.93 -4.85
CA ALA A 26 19.85 0.76 -5.69
C ALA A 26 19.92 1.11 -7.18
N VAL A 27 19.03 1.98 -7.66
CA VAL A 27 19.00 2.45 -9.05
C VAL A 27 20.24 3.30 -9.37
N VAL A 28 20.60 4.25 -8.50
CA VAL A 28 21.78 5.09 -8.70
C VAL A 28 23.06 4.23 -8.73
N MET A 29 23.17 3.26 -7.82
CA MET A 29 24.28 2.30 -7.81
C MET A 29 24.31 1.47 -9.10
N SER A 30 23.18 0.90 -9.53
CA SER A 30 23.09 0.11 -10.77
C SER A 30 23.56 0.91 -11.99
N VAL A 31 23.13 2.17 -12.10
CA VAL A 31 23.54 3.06 -13.19
C VAL A 31 25.04 3.41 -13.07
N ALA A 32 25.53 3.74 -11.88
CA ALA A 32 26.93 4.11 -11.67
C ALA A 32 27.90 2.97 -11.96
N THR A 33 27.62 1.75 -11.48
CA THR A 33 28.47 0.58 -11.69
C THR A 33 28.50 0.19 -13.16
N ARG A 34 27.35 0.29 -13.86
CA ARG A 34 27.25 0.06 -15.31
C ARG A 34 28.13 1.03 -16.10
N GLN A 35 28.19 2.30 -15.72
CA GLN A 35 29.04 3.31 -16.39
C GLN A 35 30.54 3.10 -16.11
N LEU A 36 30.89 2.49 -14.99
CA LEU A 36 32.27 2.15 -14.61
C LEU A 36 32.74 0.80 -15.19
N GLY A 37 31.88 0.10 -15.95
CA GLY A 37 32.18 -1.23 -16.49
C GLY A 37 32.24 -2.34 -15.42
N LEU A 38 31.81 -2.06 -14.19
CA LEU A 38 31.72 -3.02 -13.09
C LEU A 38 30.28 -3.53 -13.03
N HIS A 39 30.06 -4.83 -13.24
CA HIS A 39 28.73 -5.42 -13.13
C HIS A 39 28.54 -6.05 -11.75
N ILE A 40 27.86 -5.33 -10.85
CA ILE A 40 27.34 -5.93 -9.62
C ILE A 40 25.98 -6.51 -9.99
N GLY A 41 25.94 -7.82 -10.18
CA GLY A 41 24.72 -8.55 -10.49
C GLY A 41 23.66 -8.27 -9.42
N GLY A 42 22.45 -7.94 -9.88
CA GLY A 42 21.25 -8.04 -9.06
C GLY A 42 20.81 -6.81 -8.25
N LEU A 43 21.53 -5.69 -8.35
CA LEU A 43 21.04 -4.37 -7.93
C LEU A 43 19.65 -4.02 -8.49
N ASP A 44 19.37 -4.47 -9.72
CA ASP A 44 18.07 -4.24 -10.39
C ASP A 44 16.93 -5.03 -9.70
N ALA A 45 17.19 -6.22 -9.17
CA ALA A 45 16.18 -6.99 -8.45
C ALA A 45 15.90 -6.38 -7.07
N TYR A 46 16.93 -5.96 -6.34
CA TYR A 46 16.76 -5.27 -5.06
C TYR A 46 16.02 -3.93 -5.19
N ALA A 47 16.24 -3.19 -6.28
CA ALA A 47 15.44 -2.02 -6.61
C ALA A 47 13.96 -2.39 -6.80
N GLY A 48 13.68 -3.47 -7.54
CA GLY A 48 12.32 -3.99 -7.73
C GLY A 48 11.65 -4.42 -6.43
N TYR A 49 12.36 -5.14 -5.56
CA TYR A 49 11.86 -5.59 -4.25
C TYR A 49 11.54 -4.41 -3.33
N SER A 50 12.45 -3.44 -3.27
CA SER A 50 12.26 -2.23 -2.47
C SER A 50 11.09 -1.39 -3.00
N MET A 51 10.91 -1.34 -4.33
CA MET A 51 9.81 -0.63 -4.97
C MET A 51 8.47 -1.28 -4.63
N ALA A 52 8.37 -2.61 -4.71
CA ALA A 52 7.18 -3.35 -4.32
C ALA A 52 6.85 -3.11 -2.83
N ALA A 53 7.84 -3.24 -1.94
CA ALA A 53 7.67 -3.01 -0.51
C ALA A 53 7.16 -1.58 -0.22
N ALA A 54 7.80 -0.56 -0.80
CA ALA A 54 7.38 0.84 -0.65
C ALA A 54 5.94 1.05 -1.11
N GLY A 55 5.57 0.53 -2.29
CA GLY A 55 4.23 0.66 -2.83
C GLY A 55 3.16 0.07 -1.91
N PHE A 56 3.32 -1.20 -1.52
CA PHE A 56 2.31 -1.87 -0.70
C PHE A 56 2.20 -1.33 0.73
N LEU A 57 3.31 -0.90 1.33
CA LEU A 57 3.31 -0.30 2.67
C LEU A 57 2.70 1.11 2.67
N ALA A 58 2.84 1.87 1.59
CA ALA A 58 2.28 3.22 1.47
C ALA A 58 0.76 3.23 1.29
N LEU A 59 0.17 2.20 0.67
CA LEU A 59 -1.27 2.13 0.32
C LEU A 59 -2.21 2.50 1.48
N ALA A 60 -1.96 1.97 2.68
CA ALA A 60 -2.80 2.23 3.84
C ALA A 60 -2.76 3.70 4.29
N HIS A 61 -1.57 4.30 4.27
CA HIS A 61 -1.38 5.70 4.64
C HIS A 61 -2.04 6.62 3.62
N THR A 62 -1.76 6.42 2.32
CA THR A 62 -2.34 7.22 1.23
C THR A 62 -3.87 7.12 1.21
N PHE A 63 -4.43 5.92 1.47
CA PHE A 63 -5.87 5.73 1.55
C PHE A 63 -6.52 6.53 2.68
N LYS A 64 -5.92 6.54 3.88
CA LYS A 64 -6.43 7.33 5.01
C LYS A 64 -6.23 8.84 4.83
N SER A 65 -5.20 9.27 4.11
CA SER A 65 -4.98 10.69 3.79
C SER A 65 -5.99 11.24 2.78
N GLY A 66 -6.89 10.41 2.23
CA GLY A 66 -7.96 10.87 1.34
C GLY A 66 -7.47 11.30 -0.05
N GLU A 67 -6.22 10.97 -0.42
CA GLU A 67 -5.66 11.25 -1.75
C GLU A 67 -6.26 10.34 -2.85
N HIS A 68 -7.02 9.31 -2.48
CA HIS A 68 -7.73 8.52 -3.47
C HIS A 68 -8.92 9.27 -4.05
N ILE A 69 -9.02 9.23 -5.37
CA ILE A 69 -10.09 9.78 -6.20
C ILE A 69 -11.44 9.14 -5.78
N ARG A 70 -12.06 9.68 -4.75
CA ARG A 70 -13.50 9.52 -4.57
C ARG A 70 -14.16 10.33 -5.66
N VAL A 71 -15.15 9.73 -6.32
CA VAL A 71 -15.98 10.43 -7.31
C VAL A 71 -16.96 11.35 -6.56
N THR A 72 -16.42 12.31 -5.81
CA THR A 72 -17.16 13.31 -5.03
C THR A 72 -18.09 14.11 -5.92
N LEU A 73 -17.73 14.33 -7.19
CA LEU A 73 -18.57 14.96 -8.22
C LEU A 73 -19.88 14.20 -8.50
N VAL A 74 -19.86 12.87 -8.51
CA VAL A 74 -21.09 12.06 -8.68
C VAL A 74 -21.84 12.00 -7.35
N LEU A 75 -21.14 11.87 -6.23
CA LEU A 75 -21.75 11.83 -4.90
C LEU A 75 -22.42 13.15 -4.48
N SER A 76 -21.95 14.29 -4.98
CA SER A 76 -22.51 15.62 -4.73
C SER A 76 -23.72 15.95 -5.61
N ALA A 77 -23.86 15.27 -6.75
CA ALA A 77 -25.01 15.41 -7.66
C ALA A 77 -26.23 14.56 -7.22
N LEU A 78 -26.07 13.65 -6.26
CA LEU A 78 -27.13 12.75 -5.78
C LEU A 78 -27.74 13.19 -4.44
N PRO A 79 -29.03 12.86 -4.17
CA PRO A 79 -29.63 13.07 -2.87
C PRO A 79 -28.87 12.31 -1.77
N SER A 80 -28.75 12.93 -0.60
CA SER A 80 -27.90 12.51 0.53
C SER A 80 -28.01 11.02 0.92
N ARG A 81 -29.21 10.42 0.82
CA ARG A 81 -29.44 9.01 1.13
C ARG A 81 -28.93 8.04 0.06
N ALA A 82 -28.97 8.42 -1.21
CA ALA A 82 -28.48 7.58 -2.31
C ALA A 82 -26.95 7.62 -2.39
N SER A 83 -26.37 8.81 -2.21
CA SER A 83 -24.93 9.04 -2.10
C SER A 83 -24.30 8.19 -0.98
N MET A 84 -24.91 8.14 0.21
CA MET A 84 -24.44 7.30 1.32
C MET A 84 -24.49 5.80 1.01
N ARG A 85 -25.52 5.31 0.31
CA ARG A 85 -25.64 3.89 -0.04
C ARG A 85 -24.60 3.45 -1.08
N LEU A 86 -24.38 4.27 -2.11
CA LEU A 86 -23.37 4.01 -3.14
C LEU A 86 -21.97 3.99 -2.55
N ASP A 87 -21.70 4.90 -1.63
CA ASP A 87 -20.41 5.00 -0.96
C ASP A 87 -20.14 3.80 -0.04
N ILE A 88 -21.15 3.36 0.74
CA ILE A 88 -21.05 2.11 1.51
C ILE A 88 -20.84 0.91 0.59
N PHE A 89 -21.55 0.86 -0.54
CA PHE A 89 -21.38 -0.22 -1.53
C PHE A 89 -19.97 -0.23 -2.11
N ALA A 90 -19.42 0.93 -2.48
CA ALA A 90 -18.05 1.06 -2.97
C ALA A 90 -17.02 0.61 -1.93
N LEU A 91 -17.21 0.98 -0.65
CA LEU A 91 -16.35 0.53 0.45
C LEU A 91 -16.45 -0.98 0.68
N LEU A 92 -17.64 -1.58 0.57
CA LEU A 92 -17.81 -3.04 0.65
C LEU A 92 -17.08 -3.77 -0.48
N VAL A 93 -17.17 -3.25 -1.71
CA VAL A 93 -16.43 -3.80 -2.86
C VAL A 93 -14.92 -3.66 -2.65
N ALA A 94 -14.45 -2.50 -2.19
CA ALA A 94 -13.04 -2.28 -1.85
C ALA A 94 -12.58 -3.25 -0.76
N CYS A 95 -13.41 -3.51 0.26
CA CYS A 95 -13.14 -4.48 1.31
C CYS A 95 -13.00 -5.90 0.76
N ALA A 96 -13.85 -6.31 -0.19
CA ALA A 96 -13.76 -7.63 -0.81
C ALA A 96 -12.48 -7.78 -1.66
N ILE A 97 -12.14 -6.76 -2.45
CA ILE A 97 -10.92 -6.76 -3.28
C ILE A 97 -9.67 -6.82 -2.41
N THR A 98 -9.62 -6.00 -1.35
CA THR A 98 -8.46 -5.94 -0.44
C THR A 98 -8.31 -7.20 0.41
N ALA A 99 -9.42 -7.82 0.83
CA ALA A 99 -9.40 -9.14 1.48
C ALA A 99 -8.79 -10.20 0.55
N ASN A 100 -9.24 -10.23 -0.71
CA ASN A 100 -8.74 -11.17 -1.71
C ASN A 100 -7.24 -10.95 -1.97
N LEU A 101 -6.82 -9.69 -2.11
CA LEU A 101 -5.43 -9.32 -2.29
C LEU A 101 -4.55 -9.76 -1.11
N CYS A 102 -5.01 -9.55 0.13
CA CYS A 102 -4.32 -9.99 1.33
C CYS A 102 -4.18 -11.52 1.37
N TRP A 103 -5.24 -12.26 1.03
CA TRP A 103 -5.23 -13.72 1.00
C TRP A 103 -4.24 -14.26 -0.04
N PHE A 104 -4.31 -13.78 -1.28
CA PHE A 104 -3.40 -14.21 -2.34
C PHE A 104 -1.95 -13.81 -2.07
N SER A 105 -1.71 -12.64 -1.48
CA SER A 105 -0.36 -12.20 -1.10
C SER A 105 0.26 -13.09 -0.03
N ALA A 106 -0.52 -13.45 1.01
CA ALA A 106 -0.07 -14.37 2.05
C ALA A 106 0.15 -15.79 1.51
N LYS A 107 -0.75 -16.28 0.65
CA LYS A 107 -0.60 -17.57 -0.01
C LYS A 107 0.66 -17.63 -0.86
N LEU A 108 0.93 -16.58 -1.65
CA LEU A 108 2.12 -16.51 -2.48
C LEU A 108 3.40 -16.60 -1.64
N ALA A 109 3.47 -15.88 -0.51
CA ALA A 109 4.61 -15.95 0.40
C ALA A 109 4.84 -17.35 1.00
N LEU A 110 3.75 -18.05 1.36
CA LEU A 110 3.80 -19.42 1.89
C LEU A 110 4.19 -20.44 0.83
N ASP A 111 3.66 -20.30 -0.39
CA ASP A 111 4.00 -21.15 -1.52
C ASP A 111 5.49 -20.97 -1.87
N SER A 112 5.97 -19.73 -2.03
CA SER A 112 7.40 -19.48 -2.31
C SER A 112 8.33 -19.94 -1.19
N TYR A 113 7.91 -19.90 0.08
CA TYR A 113 8.68 -20.50 1.18
C TYR A 113 8.73 -22.03 1.06
N SER A 114 7.61 -22.67 0.75
CA SER A 114 7.51 -24.14 0.66
C SER A 114 8.25 -24.71 -0.54
N TYR A 115 8.25 -23.99 -1.67
CA TYR A 115 8.96 -24.39 -2.89
C TYR A 115 10.43 -23.94 -2.93
N ASN A 116 10.94 -23.27 -1.89
CA ASN A 116 12.25 -22.61 -1.88
C ASN A 116 12.48 -21.79 -3.15
N ASP A 117 11.50 -20.97 -3.49
CA ASP A 117 11.49 -20.24 -4.74
C ASP A 117 12.54 -19.12 -4.70
N ILE A 118 13.38 -19.08 -5.73
CA ILE A 118 14.58 -18.24 -5.78
C ILE A 118 14.42 -17.26 -6.94
N SER A 119 14.87 -16.02 -6.74
CA SER A 119 14.93 -15.02 -7.81
C SER A 119 15.62 -15.58 -9.06
N THR A 120 14.99 -15.36 -10.21
CA THR A 120 15.57 -15.65 -11.53
C THR A 120 16.63 -14.63 -11.94
N GLY A 121 16.83 -13.57 -11.16
CA GLY A 121 17.92 -12.61 -11.35
C GLY A 121 19.25 -13.11 -10.79
N ASP A 122 20.33 -12.36 -11.04
CA ASP A 122 21.70 -12.74 -10.63
C ASP A 122 21.92 -12.77 -9.10
N ASP A 123 20.90 -12.44 -8.30
CA ASP A 123 20.94 -12.36 -6.84
C ASP A 123 20.77 -13.68 -6.11
N ALA A 124 20.12 -14.66 -6.74
CA ALA A 124 19.68 -15.90 -6.11
C ALA A 124 18.99 -15.70 -4.73
N THR A 125 18.25 -14.59 -4.56
CA THR A 125 17.56 -14.27 -3.30
C THR A 125 16.26 -15.07 -3.14
N PRO A 126 15.96 -15.61 -1.96
CA PRO A 126 14.68 -16.24 -1.69
C PRO A 126 13.52 -15.24 -1.82
N LEU A 127 12.55 -15.54 -2.67
CA LEU A 127 11.44 -14.63 -3.00
C LEU A 127 10.45 -14.42 -1.85
N TRP A 128 10.46 -15.30 -0.85
CA TRP A 128 9.58 -15.19 0.33
C TRP A 128 9.87 -13.91 1.15
N ILE A 129 11.10 -13.40 1.15
CA ILE A 129 11.48 -12.18 1.88
C ILE A 129 10.76 -10.93 1.34
N PRO A 130 10.88 -10.58 0.04
CA PRO A 130 10.16 -9.42 -0.51
C PRO A 130 8.63 -9.62 -0.50
N GLN A 131 8.16 -10.86 -0.65
CA GLN A 131 6.72 -11.16 -0.60
C GLN A 131 6.11 -10.95 0.80
N ILE A 132 6.88 -11.11 1.88
CA ILE A 132 6.41 -10.76 3.23
C ILE A 132 6.08 -9.27 3.32
N ALA A 133 6.93 -8.39 2.78
CA ALA A 133 6.68 -6.95 2.80
C ALA A 133 5.36 -6.60 2.09
N MET A 134 5.08 -7.26 0.95
CA MET A 134 3.81 -7.16 0.25
C MET A 134 2.63 -7.69 1.08
N ALA A 135 2.76 -8.88 1.68
CA ALA A 135 1.71 -9.47 2.52
C ALA A 135 1.37 -8.59 3.73
N VAL A 136 2.39 -8.00 4.37
CA VAL A 136 2.21 -7.06 5.49
C VAL A 136 1.54 -5.77 5.01
N GLY A 137 2.00 -5.17 3.91
CA GLY A 137 1.40 -3.94 3.37
C GLY A 137 -0.07 -4.12 2.97
N THR A 138 -0.40 -5.22 2.30
CA THR A 138 -1.78 -5.55 1.92
C THR A 138 -2.68 -5.85 3.12
N LEU A 139 -2.16 -6.46 4.18
CA LEU A 139 -2.89 -6.66 5.43
C LEU A 139 -3.20 -5.33 6.13
N ILE A 140 -2.22 -4.43 6.24
CA ILE A 140 -2.42 -3.10 6.84
C ILE A 140 -3.44 -2.30 6.01
N PHE A 141 -3.38 -2.40 4.69
CA PHE A 141 -4.34 -1.76 3.79
C PHE A 141 -5.76 -2.31 3.95
N PHE A 142 -5.91 -3.64 4.08
CA PHE A 142 -7.21 -4.26 4.37
C PHE A 142 -7.81 -3.76 5.69
N ILE A 143 -7.00 -3.63 6.73
CA ILE A 143 -7.43 -3.07 8.02
C ILE A 143 -7.89 -1.61 7.86
N ALA A 144 -7.20 -0.81 7.04
CA ALA A 144 -7.58 0.57 6.76
C ALA A 144 -8.95 0.69 6.07
N VAL A 145 -9.20 -0.15 5.06
CA VAL A 145 -10.48 -0.19 4.34
C VAL A 145 -11.61 -0.69 5.22
N LEU A 146 -11.35 -1.70 6.07
CA LEU A 146 -12.32 -2.19 7.04
C LEU A 146 -12.70 -1.13 8.08
N ASP A 147 -11.71 -0.43 8.64
CA ASP A 147 -11.95 0.67 9.60
C ASP A 147 -12.83 1.75 8.98
N GLU A 148 -12.57 2.14 7.72
CA GLU A 148 -13.36 3.15 7.03
C GLU A 148 -14.78 2.66 6.72
N THR A 149 -14.93 1.40 6.28
CA THR A 149 -16.23 0.77 6.03
C THR A 149 -17.09 0.79 7.31
N ILE A 150 -16.52 0.39 8.45
CA ILE A 150 -17.21 0.36 9.74
C ILE A 150 -17.59 1.77 10.20
N ARG A 151 -16.69 2.77 10.05
CA ARG A 151 -16.99 4.16 10.39
C ARG A 151 -18.16 4.69 9.58
N ARG A 152 -18.17 4.40 8.28
CA ARG A 152 -19.22 4.85 7.37
C ARG A 152 -20.57 4.21 7.68
N MET A 153 -20.58 2.91 8.01
CA MET A 153 -21.79 2.22 8.47
C MET A 153 -22.32 2.77 9.80
N ARG A 154 -21.45 3.24 10.70
CA ARG A 154 -21.84 3.86 11.99
C ARG A 154 -22.31 5.31 11.84
N GLY A 155 -22.33 5.86 10.63
CA GLY A 155 -22.77 7.23 10.36
C GLY A 155 -21.83 8.30 10.92
N ILE A 156 -20.60 7.92 11.29
CA ILE A 156 -19.59 8.89 11.72
C ILE A 156 -19.13 9.63 10.45
N PRO A 157 -19.31 10.96 10.37
CA PRO A 157 -18.79 11.73 9.24
C PRO A 157 -17.27 11.55 9.17
N GLU A 158 -16.74 11.36 7.96
CA GLU A 158 -15.30 11.48 7.74
C GLU A 158 -14.83 12.83 8.28
N ALA A 159 -13.68 12.83 8.96
CA ALA A 159 -12.99 14.07 9.26
C ALA A 159 -12.66 14.71 7.92
N ARG A 160 -13.45 15.70 7.50
CA ARG A 160 -13.17 16.50 6.31
C ARG A 160 -11.74 17.01 6.43
N LEU A 161 -10.98 16.85 5.35
CA LEU A 161 -9.71 17.53 5.14
C LEU A 161 -9.91 18.99 5.56
N THR A 162 -9.17 19.39 6.59
CA THR A 162 -9.10 20.77 7.08
C THR A 162 -8.20 21.56 6.12
N GLU A 163 -8.53 21.55 4.83
CA GLU A 163 -7.80 22.28 3.79
C GLU A 163 -8.59 23.46 3.21
N GLU A 164 -9.90 23.57 3.48
CA GLU A 164 -10.67 24.78 3.10
C GLU A 164 -10.52 25.94 4.11
N ALA A 165 -9.79 25.76 5.22
CA ALA A 165 -9.60 26.82 6.23
C ALA A 165 -8.30 27.64 6.06
N HIS A 166 -7.54 27.44 4.96
CA HIS A 166 -6.29 28.17 4.72
C HIS A 166 -6.31 29.08 3.48
N TYR A 167 -7.48 29.29 2.88
CA TYR A 167 -7.68 30.20 1.73
C TYR A 167 -8.83 31.21 1.93
N GLU A 168 -9.23 31.50 3.17
CA GLU A 168 -10.02 32.68 3.50
C GLU A 168 -9.23 33.66 4.38
#